data_AF-A0A1Y1JRY0-F1
#
_entry.id   AF-A0A1Y1JRY0-F1
#
_cell.length_a   1.000
_cell.length_b   1.000
_cell.length_c   1.000
_cell.angle_alpha   90.00
_cell.angle_beta   90.00
_cell.angle_gamma   90.00
#
_symmetry.space_group_name_H-M   'P 1'
#
loop_
_entity.id
_entity.type
_entity.pdbx_description
1 polymer ?
#
loop_
_entity_poly.entity_id
_entity_poly.type
_entity_poly.pdbx_seq_one_letter_code
_entity_poly.pdbx_strand_id
1 'polypeptide(L)'
;MAINDVHLHCHYIHHTIYELVKSFPDYKKIMDLFEDKVDPLYIDKCNNVDIDVYGTFKSKIKNKCPQVISYLYNVYEQNNKNIPEVYCKYLSYWIYHDLLNKKYVNGITILYHSLIDVFKSIYKDVNVDILKRMYISDTTLANITSLYDIYTCLGIINDNRGYKYDKNFCNAIKAIQDKNKAEMEARFSALRDQNVVHTCKNKIPFSIIITLFIMFLTTLLLFIVYKFTPYGSYLSHEIKKIKKKWKNIHEASIIRESSEIPQYNLNDKCYDILYHCD
;
A
#
# COMPACT_ATOMS: atom_id res chain seq x y z
N MET A 1 -30.47 0.52 0.97
CA MET A 1 -29.15 -0.14 0.84
C MET A 1 -28.17 0.66 -0.03
N ALA A 2 -28.35 1.98 -0.22
CA ALA A 2 -27.52 2.80 -1.14
C ALA A 2 -26.63 3.86 -0.44
N ILE A 3 -26.80 4.07 0.88
CA ILE A 3 -26.11 5.14 1.63
C ILE A 3 -24.71 4.70 2.08
N ASN A 4 -24.48 3.39 2.29
CA ASN A 4 -23.18 2.87 2.73
C ASN A 4 -22.13 2.81 1.60
N ASP A 5 -22.57 2.75 0.34
CA ASP A 5 -21.66 2.64 -0.82
C ASP A 5 -20.97 3.98 -1.15
N VAL A 6 -21.71 5.09 -1.04
CA VAL A 6 -21.19 6.45 -1.25
C VAL A 6 -20.16 6.82 -0.17
N HIS A 7 -20.37 6.36 1.06
CA HIS A 7 -19.49 6.67 2.19
C HIS A 7 -18.17 5.90 2.12
N LEU A 8 -18.20 4.65 1.65
CA LEU A 8 -17.00 3.82 1.43
C LEU A 8 -16.15 4.37 0.27
N HIS A 9 -16.79 4.83 -0.80
CA HIS A 9 -16.13 5.39 -1.97
C HIS A 9 -15.42 6.72 -1.65
N CYS A 10 -16.03 7.59 -0.84
CA CYS A 10 -15.39 8.83 -0.37
C CYS A 10 -14.15 8.56 0.50
N HIS A 11 -14.22 7.57 1.41
CA HIS A 11 -13.13 7.30 2.35
C HIS A 11 -11.88 6.71 1.64
N TYR A 12 -12.08 5.95 0.56
CA TYR A 12 -11.00 5.35 -0.23
C TYR A 12 -10.29 6.38 -1.13
N ILE A 13 -11.04 7.27 -1.78
CA ILE A 13 -10.48 8.32 -2.64
C ILE A 13 -9.64 9.32 -1.82
N HIS A 14 -10.10 9.70 -0.61
CA HIS A 14 -9.34 10.61 0.25
C HIS A 14 -8.01 10.04 0.73
N HIS A 15 -7.95 8.74 1.01
CA HIS A 15 -6.72 8.07 1.47
C HIS A 15 -5.63 8.03 0.39
N THR A 16 -6.00 7.82 -0.88
CA THR A 16 -5.04 7.72 -1.99
C THR A 16 -4.43 9.06 -2.37
N ILE A 17 -5.21 10.15 -2.36
CA ILE A 17 -4.72 11.50 -2.69
C ILE A 17 -3.80 12.02 -1.58
N TYR A 18 -4.14 11.78 -0.31
CA TYR A 18 -3.29 12.22 0.80
C TYR A 18 -1.93 11.50 0.81
N GLU A 19 -1.89 10.18 0.61
CA GLU A 19 -0.62 9.44 0.55
C GLU A 19 0.24 9.88 -0.64
N LEU A 20 -0.38 10.23 -1.79
CA LEU A 20 0.34 10.84 -2.91
C LEU A 20 0.98 12.18 -2.53
N VAL A 21 0.21 13.07 -1.88
CA VAL A 21 0.69 14.40 -1.49
C VAL A 21 1.81 14.31 -0.46
N LYS A 22 1.74 13.34 0.45
CA LYS A 22 2.75 13.09 1.47
C LYS A 22 4.11 12.67 0.90
N SER A 23 4.15 12.07 -0.30
CA SER A 23 5.41 11.69 -0.96
C SER A 23 6.02 12.77 -1.86
N PHE A 24 5.30 13.88 -2.12
CA PHE A 24 5.81 14.99 -2.93
C PHE A 24 7.14 15.58 -2.44
N PRO A 25 7.42 15.72 -1.13
CA PRO A 25 8.72 16.22 -0.69
C PRO A 25 9.90 15.38 -1.18
N ASP A 26 9.73 14.06 -1.31
CA ASP A 26 10.79 13.18 -1.78
C ASP A 26 11.00 13.30 -3.29
N TYR A 27 9.91 13.38 -4.06
CA TYR A 27 10.01 13.65 -5.50
C TYR A 27 10.56 15.04 -5.80
N LYS A 28 10.26 16.02 -4.93
CA LYS A 28 10.83 17.36 -5.00
C LYS A 28 12.34 17.33 -4.82
N LYS A 29 12.87 16.58 -3.85
CA LYS A 29 14.32 16.41 -3.70
C LYS A 29 14.95 15.91 -5.00
N ILE A 30 14.35 14.91 -5.64
CA ILE A 30 14.86 14.38 -6.92
C ILE A 30 14.83 15.44 -8.01
N MET A 31 13.73 16.19 -8.15
CA MET A 31 13.62 17.28 -9.12
C MET A 31 14.68 18.37 -8.87
N ASP A 32 14.85 18.78 -7.62
CA ASP A 32 15.76 19.86 -7.22
C ASP A 32 17.25 19.47 -7.42
N LEU A 33 17.61 18.18 -7.41
CA LEU A 33 18.97 17.71 -7.72
C LEU A 33 19.46 18.11 -9.12
N PHE A 34 18.54 18.43 -10.03
CA PHE A 34 18.82 18.75 -11.42
C PHE A 34 18.61 20.23 -11.76
N GLU A 35 18.40 21.09 -10.76
CA GLU A 35 18.16 22.52 -10.98
C GLU A 35 19.34 23.20 -11.69
N ASP A 36 20.57 22.83 -11.34
CA ASP A 36 21.80 23.41 -11.91
C ASP A 36 22.57 22.44 -12.83
N LYS A 37 22.07 21.21 -13.00
CA LYS A 37 22.74 20.16 -13.79
C LYS A 37 22.09 20.02 -15.15
N VAL A 38 22.63 20.76 -16.10
CA VAL A 38 22.07 20.84 -17.45
C VAL A 38 22.96 20.10 -18.44
N ASP A 39 22.45 19.02 -19.02
CA ASP A 39 23.09 18.35 -20.16
C ASP A 39 22.87 19.19 -21.43
N PRO A 40 23.93 19.57 -22.17
CA PRO A 40 23.82 20.31 -23.43
C PRO A 40 22.88 19.65 -24.45
N LEU A 41 22.80 18.32 -24.48
CA LEU A 41 21.88 17.58 -25.34
C LEU A 41 20.42 17.95 -25.04
N TYR A 42 20.08 18.10 -23.76
CA TYR A 42 18.72 18.44 -23.35
C TYR A 42 18.38 19.89 -23.69
N ILE A 43 19.34 20.81 -23.60
CA ILE A 43 19.16 22.22 -23.99
C ILE A 43 18.73 22.30 -25.46
N ASP A 44 19.44 21.63 -26.36
CA ASP A 44 19.15 21.65 -27.79
C ASP A 44 17.72 21.17 -28.08
N LYS A 45 17.32 20.04 -27.49
CA LYS A 45 15.97 19.51 -27.66
C LYS A 45 14.90 20.42 -27.05
N CYS A 46 15.15 20.98 -25.89
CA CYS A 46 14.24 21.90 -25.21
C CYS A 46 14.06 23.24 -25.93
N ASN A 47 15.02 23.67 -26.75
CA ASN A 47 14.90 24.91 -27.52
C ASN A 47 13.82 24.84 -28.61
N ASN A 48 13.53 23.63 -29.10
CA ASN A 48 12.58 23.35 -30.18
C ASN A 48 11.13 23.15 -29.71
N VAL A 49 10.86 23.26 -28.41
CA VAL A 49 9.50 23.12 -27.88
C VAL A 49 8.68 24.36 -28.22
N ASP A 50 7.52 24.17 -28.86
CA ASP A 50 6.55 25.23 -29.06
C ASP A 50 5.81 25.52 -27.75
N ILE A 51 6.08 26.70 -27.19
CA ILE A 51 5.54 27.18 -25.92
C ILE A 51 5.17 28.66 -26.00
N ASP A 52 4.89 29.16 -27.21
CA ASP A 52 4.59 30.58 -27.43
C ASP A 52 3.31 31.01 -26.72
N VAL A 53 2.36 30.08 -26.57
CA VAL A 53 1.11 30.28 -25.83
C VAL A 53 1.29 30.61 -24.34
N TYR A 54 2.48 30.37 -23.76
CA TYR A 54 2.74 30.60 -22.33
C TYR A 54 3.28 32.02 -22.02
N GLY A 55 3.42 32.88 -23.03
CA GLY A 55 3.77 34.30 -22.86
C GLY A 55 4.99 34.50 -21.96
N THR A 56 4.80 35.14 -20.81
CA THR A 56 5.88 35.46 -19.86
C THR A 56 6.57 34.23 -19.25
N PHE A 57 5.93 33.06 -19.26
CA PHE A 57 6.53 31.82 -18.76
C PHE A 57 7.43 31.13 -19.78
N LYS A 58 7.40 31.53 -21.07
CA LYS A 58 8.19 30.93 -22.14
C LYS A 58 9.66 30.73 -21.76
N SER A 59 10.33 31.81 -21.32
CA SER A 59 11.75 31.73 -20.93
C SER A 59 11.97 30.79 -19.74
N LYS A 60 11.11 30.86 -18.72
CA LYS A 60 11.21 29.99 -17.55
C LYS A 60 11.03 28.52 -17.93
N ILE A 61 10.08 28.21 -18.81
CA ILE A 61 9.84 26.85 -19.32
C ILE A 61 11.06 26.35 -20.10
N LYS A 62 11.63 27.16 -21.02
CA LYS A 62 12.84 26.74 -21.76
C LYS A 62 14.00 26.43 -20.81
N ASN A 63 14.23 27.30 -19.82
CA ASN A 63 15.31 27.12 -18.86
C ASN A 63 15.11 25.90 -17.95
N LYS A 64 13.85 25.56 -17.65
CA LYS A 64 13.50 24.45 -16.77
C LYS A 64 13.22 23.13 -17.49
N CYS A 65 13.06 23.15 -18.81
CA CYS A 65 12.84 21.94 -19.59
C CYS A 65 13.97 20.91 -19.40
N PRO A 66 15.28 21.26 -19.45
CA PRO A 66 16.34 20.29 -19.21
C PRO A 66 16.28 19.63 -17.84
N GLN A 67 15.89 20.37 -16.80
CA GLN A 67 15.68 19.84 -15.44
C GLN A 67 14.60 18.74 -15.45
N VAL A 68 13.50 18.95 -16.17
CA VAL A 68 12.42 17.96 -16.32
C VAL A 68 12.92 16.71 -17.05
N ILE A 69 13.71 16.86 -18.11
CA ILE A 69 14.27 15.72 -18.85
C ILE A 69 15.22 14.91 -17.96
N SER A 70 16.10 15.57 -17.21
CA SER A 70 17.00 14.93 -16.23
C SER A 70 16.22 14.16 -15.16
N TYR A 71 15.16 14.76 -14.62
CA TYR A 71 14.28 14.11 -13.65
C TYR A 71 13.64 12.85 -14.23
N LEU A 72 13.06 12.92 -15.43
CA LEU A 72 12.42 11.76 -16.08
C LEU A 72 13.43 10.66 -16.38
N TYR A 73 14.63 11.01 -16.87
CA TYR A 73 15.70 10.05 -17.13
C TYR A 73 16.14 9.35 -15.84
N ASN A 74 16.36 10.11 -14.76
CA ASN A 74 16.77 9.54 -13.49
C ASN A 74 15.75 8.53 -12.95
N VAL A 75 14.46 8.89 -12.98
CA VAL A 75 13.38 7.99 -12.56
C VAL A 75 13.31 6.76 -13.47
N TYR A 76 13.41 6.95 -14.79
CA TYR A 76 13.38 5.88 -15.77
C TYR A 76 14.49 4.84 -15.55
N GLU A 77 15.73 5.29 -15.34
CA GLU A 77 16.87 4.40 -15.10
C GLU A 77 16.75 3.66 -13.77
N GLN A 78 16.32 4.34 -12.70
CA GLN A 78 16.18 3.73 -11.38
C GLN A 78 15.06 2.69 -11.29
N ASN A 79 14.09 2.72 -12.20
CA ASN A 79 12.89 1.90 -12.15
C ASN A 79 12.82 0.92 -13.34
N ASN A 80 13.95 0.32 -13.71
CA ASN A 80 14.05 -0.68 -14.77
C ASN A 80 13.41 -0.23 -16.09
N LYS A 81 13.73 0.99 -16.53
CA LYS A 81 13.21 1.56 -17.79
C LYS A 81 11.69 1.76 -17.80
N ASN A 82 11.12 2.05 -16.64
CA ASN A 82 9.72 2.41 -16.49
C ASN A 82 9.60 3.64 -15.60
N ILE A 83 8.58 4.48 -15.81
CA ILE A 83 8.32 5.64 -14.95
C ILE A 83 7.02 5.37 -14.20
N PRO A 84 7.07 5.12 -12.88
CA PRO A 84 5.86 4.92 -12.11
C PRO A 84 4.95 6.14 -12.14
N GLU A 85 3.63 5.90 -12.15
CA GLU A 85 2.59 6.95 -12.28
C GLU A 85 2.75 8.08 -11.26
N VAL A 86 3.19 7.77 -10.03
CA VAL A 86 3.38 8.77 -8.96
C VAL A 86 4.38 9.87 -9.33
N TYR A 87 5.44 9.53 -10.09
CA TYR A 87 6.44 10.52 -10.54
C TYR A 87 5.89 11.41 -11.64
N CYS A 88 5.02 10.87 -12.50
CA CYS A 88 4.31 11.63 -13.53
C CYS A 88 3.31 12.60 -12.90
N LYS A 89 2.54 12.14 -11.90
CA LYS A 89 1.62 12.97 -11.13
C LYS A 89 2.34 14.12 -10.42
N TYR A 90 3.46 13.84 -9.78
CA TYR A 90 4.28 14.88 -9.18
C TYR A 90 4.79 15.89 -10.22
N LEU A 91 5.24 15.43 -11.39
CA LEU A 91 5.66 16.34 -12.47
C LEU A 91 4.52 17.26 -12.91
N SER A 92 3.29 16.76 -13.04
CA SER A 92 2.11 17.61 -13.34
C SER A 92 1.89 18.68 -12.28
N TYR A 93 1.97 18.29 -11.00
CA TYR A 93 1.89 19.21 -9.87
C TYR A 93 2.98 20.29 -9.95
N TRP A 94 4.25 19.89 -10.15
CA TRP A 94 5.39 20.80 -10.20
C TRP A 94 5.29 21.79 -11.37
N ILE A 95 4.84 21.33 -12.54
CA ILE A 95 4.60 22.21 -13.70
C ILE A 95 3.58 23.29 -13.34
N TYR A 96 2.45 22.92 -12.76
CA TYR A 96 1.43 23.91 -12.41
C TYR A 96 1.87 24.85 -11.30
N HIS A 97 2.38 24.27 -10.21
CA HIS A 97 2.66 24.98 -8.97
C HIS A 97 3.94 25.80 -9.10
N ASP A 98 5.06 25.15 -9.37
CA ASP A 98 6.40 25.74 -9.33
C ASP A 98 6.77 26.41 -10.65
N LEU A 99 6.40 25.82 -11.79
CA LEU A 99 6.77 26.38 -13.11
C LEU A 99 5.80 27.48 -13.56
N LEU A 100 4.50 27.24 -13.54
CA LEU A 100 3.44 28.13 -14.04
C LEU A 100 2.78 29.01 -12.97
N ASN A 101 3.22 28.92 -11.72
CA ASN A 101 2.73 29.72 -10.59
C ASN A 101 1.19 29.71 -10.47
N LYS A 102 0.54 28.56 -10.68
CA LYS A 102 -0.91 28.36 -10.60
C LYS A 102 -1.77 29.19 -11.59
N LYS A 103 -1.18 29.80 -12.64
CA LYS A 103 -1.90 30.73 -13.55
C LYS A 103 -2.60 30.08 -14.75
N TYR A 104 -2.20 28.88 -15.17
CA TYR A 104 -2.65 28.25 -16.42
C TYR A 104 -3.22 26.86 -16.19
N VAL A 105 -4.42 26.76 -15.62
CA VAL A 105 -5.07 25.46 -15.36
C VAL A 105 -5.27 24.68 -16.67
N ASN A 106 -5.79 25.30 -17.72
CA ASN A 106 -6.14 24.63 -18.98
C ASN A 106 -4.96 24.40 -19.95
N GLY A 107 -3.73 24.76 -19.56
CA GLY A 107 -2.53 24.61 -20.38
C GLY A 107 -1.56 23.54 -19.89
N ILE A 108 -1.74 23.02 -18.67
CA ILE A 108 -0.77 22.09 -18.06
C ILE A 108 -0.65 20.84 -18.91
N THR A 109 -1.77 20.28 -19.36
CA THR A 109 -1.80 19.08 -20.20
C THR A 109 -0.95 19.23 -21.46
N ILE A 110 -1.08 20.37 -22.16
CA ILE A 110 -0.32 20.65 -23.38
C ILE A 110 1.17 20.71 -23.07
N LEU A 111 1.57 21.50 -22.07
CA LEU A 111 2.97 21.62 -21.69
C LEU A 111 3.56 20.28 -21.23
N TYR A 112 2.81 19.53 -20.42
CA TYR A 112 3.21 18.22 -19.95
C TYR A 112 3.46 17.28 -21.14
N HIS A 113 2.53 17.18 -22.09
CA HIS A 113 2.71 16.36 -23.29
C HIS A 113 3.91 16.79 -24.12
N SER A 114 4.12 18.09 -24.31
CA SER A 114 5.29 18.61 -25.03
C SER A 114 6.61 18.22 -24.36
N LEU A 115 6.69 18.28 -23.03
CA LEU A 115 7.88 17.85 -22.28
C LEU A 115 8.12 16.33 -22.39
N ILE A 116 7.05 15.52 -22.39
CA ILE A 116 7.15 14.07 -22.62
C ILE A 116 7.62 13.76 -24.05
N ASP A 117 7.20 14.55 -25.04
CA ASP A 117 7.65 14.39 -26.43
C ASP A 117 9.13 14.73 -26.61
N VAL A 118 9.64 15.74 -25.89
CA VAL A 118 11.08 16.00 -25.81
C VAL A 118 11.82 14.79 -25.25
N PHE A 119 11.35 14.24 -24.13
CA PHE A 119 11.95 13.06 -23.52
C PHE A 119 12.00 11.88 -24.50
N LYS A 120 10.91 11.63 -25.25
CA LYS A 120 10.84 10.61 -26.30
C LYS A 120 11.83 10.81 -27.43
N SER A 121 12.04 12.07 -27.83
CA SER A 121 12.95 12.40 -28.92
C SER A 121 14.40 12.00 -28.60
N ILE A 122 14.72 11.92 -27.31
CA ILE A 122 16.02 11.49 -26.78
C ILE A 122 16.02 9.97 -26.54
N TYR A 123 14.98 9.45 -25.87
CA TYR A 123 14.88 8.04 -25.45
C TYR A 123 13.78 7.31 -26.23
N LYS A 124 14.18 6.70 -27.35
CA LYS A 124 13.25 6.10 -28.32
C LYS A 124 12.53 4.85 -27.82
N ASP A 125 13.02 4.17 -26.79
CA ASP A 125 12.44 2.97 -26.20
C ASP A 125 11.30 3.24 -25.20
N VAL A 126 11.07 4.51 -24.85
CA VAL A 126 10.03 4.90 -23.88
C VAL A 126 8.61 4.79 -24.46
N ASN A 127 7.68 4.18 -23.74
CA ASN A 127 6.26 4.18 -24.09
C ASN A 127 5.55 5.46 -23.62
N VAL A 128 5.52 6.47 -24.49
CA VAL A 128 5.00 7.81 -24.14
C VAL A 128 3.48 7.87 -24.03
N ASP A 129 2.75 7.01 -24.73
CA ASP A 129 1.28 7.00 -24.67
C ASP A 129 0.80 6.64 -23.26
N ILE A 130 1.56 5.80 -22.57
CA ILE A 130 1.34 5.50 -21.16
C ILE A 130 1.63 6.73 -20.30
N LEU A 131 2.79 7.38 -20.49
CA LEU A 131 3.18 8.56 -19.69
C LEU A 131 2.21 9.72 -19.85
N LYS A 132 1.77 10.00 -21.08
CA LYS A 132 0.80 11.07 -21.39
C LYS A 132 -0.56 10.87 -20.70
N ARG A 133 -0.88 9.66 -20.24
CA ARG A 133 -2.10 9.34 -19.46
C ARG A 133 -1.90 9.39 -17.94
N MET A 134 -0.66 9.46 -17.46
CA MET A 134 -0.32 9.39 -16.02
C MET A 134 -0.26 10.77 -15.34
N TYR A 135 -0.80 11.82 -15.96
CA TYR A 135 -0.81 13.17 -15.42
C TYR A 135 -2.04 13.40 -14.51
N ILE A 136 -1.95 14.38 -13.63
CA ILE A 136 -3.11 14.83 -12.84
C ILE A 136 -3.98 15.71 -13.74
N SER A 137 -5.28 15.40 -13.86
CA SER A 137 -6.19 16.26 -14.62
C SER A 137 -6.19 17.69 -14.09
N ASP A 138 -6.29 18.67 -14.99
CA ASP A 138 -6.28 20.10 -14.66
C ASP A 138 -7.29 20.46 -13.53
N THR A 139 -8.47 19.81 -13.54
CA THR A 139 -9.51 19.96 -12.51
C THR A 139 -9.12 19.46 -11.12
N THR A 140 -8.30 18.41 -11.03
CA THR A 140 -7.88 17.80 -9.75
C THR A 140 -6.65 18.51 -9.18
N LEU A 141 -5.92 19.21 -10.04
CA LEU A 141 -4.62 19.76 -9.74
C LEU A 141 -4.67 20.92 -8.74
N ALA A 142 -5.73 21.74 -8.78
CA ALA A 142 -6.00 22.75 -7.78
C ALA A 142 -6.26 22.15 -6.37
N ASN A 143 -6.98 21.02 -6.30
CA ASN A 143 -7.27 20.33 -5.05
C ASN A 143 -6.01 19.70 -4.45
N ILE A 144 -5.23 19.00 -5.28
CA ILE A 144 -3.95 18.41 -4.86
C ILE A 144 -2.97 19.49 -4.40
N THR A 145 -2.92 20.61 -5.12
CA THR A 145 -2.11 21.76 -4.74
C THR A 145 -2.53 22.29 -3.36
N SER A 146 -3.82 22.52 -3.16
CA SER A 146 -4.33 23.00 -1.87
C SER A 146 -4.03 22.02 -0.73
N LEU A 147 -4.13 20.71 -0.98
CA LEU A 147 -3.81 19.68 0.00
C LEU A 147 -2.31 19.67 0.34
N TYR A 148 -1.44 19.82 -0.64
CA TYR A 148 0.00 19.90 -0.41
C TYR A 148 0.40 21.19 0.31
N ASP A 149 -0.26 22.30 0.00
CA ASP A 149 -0.07 23.59 0.69
C ASP A 149 -0.43 23.45 2.19
N ILE A 150 -1.53 22.77 2.50
CA ILE A 150 -1.93 22.44 3.88
C ILE A 150 -0.90 21.51 4.54
N TYR A 151 -0.52 20.42 3.87
CA TYR A 151 0.47 19.46 4.38
C TYR A 151 1.80 20.16 4.74
N THR A 152 2.27 21.05 3.86
CA THR A 152 3.50 21.82 4.05
C THR A 152 3.36 22.78 5.23
N CYS A 153 2.24 23.51 5.35
CA CYS A 153 1.97 24.37 6.50
C CYS A 153 1.97 23.59 7.83
N LEU A 154 1.36 22.40 7.86
CA LEU A 154 1.34 21.55 9.06
C LEU A 154 2.75 21.09 9.47
N GLY A 155 3.58 20.71 8.49
CA GLY A 155 5.00 20.41 8.73
C GLY A 155 5.76 21.60 9.32
N ILE A 156 5.53 22.80 8.79
CA ILE A 156 6.13 24.05 9.30
C ILE A 156 5.69 24.33 10.75
N ILE A 157 4.41 24.18 11.07
CA ILE A 157 3.86 24.41 12.42
C ILE A 157 4.50 23.44 13.42
N ASN A 158 4.65 22.18 13.05
CA ASN A 158 5.22 21.15 13.93
C ASN A 158 6.72 21.32 14.16
N ASP A 159 7.45 21.78 13.14
CA ASP A 159 8.92 21.89 13.21
C ASP A 159 9.43 23.29 13.62
N ASN A 160 8.55 24.28 13.86
CA ASN A 160 8.89 25.68 14.13
C ASN A 160 9.86 26.32 13.09
N ARG A 161 9.97 25.75 11.88
CA ARG A 161 10.89 26.24 10.85
C ARG A 161 10.29 27.45 10.14
N GLY A 162 10.91 28.61 10.28
CA GLY A 162 10.51 29.83 9.58
C GLY A 162 10.77 29.74 8.07
N TYR A 163 9.86 29.16 7.30
CA TYR A 163 9.91 29.19 5.85
C TYR A 163 9.01 30.28 5.23
N LYS A 164 9.40 30.68 4.01
CA LYS A 164 8.84 31.69 3.12
C LYS A 164 7.51 31.23 2.47
N TYR A 165 6.61 30.63 3.24
CA TYR A 165 5.26 30.30 2.77
C TYR A 165 4.30 31.44 3.13
N ASP A 166 3.10 31.49 2.54
CA ASP A 166 2.10 32.51 2.91
C ASP A 166 1.77 32.37 4.40
N LYS A 167 2.37 33.24 5.20
CA LYS A 167 2.26 33.26 6.65
C LYS A 167 0.80 33.41 7.07
N ASN A 168 -0.01 34.13 6.30
CA ASN A 168 -1.42 34.33 6.60
C ASN A 168 -2.20 33.02 6.41
N PHE A 169 -1.94 32.29 5.32
CA PHE A 169 -2.56 30.99 5.08
C PHE A 169 -2.19 29.97 6.18
N CYS A 170 -0.89 29.78 6.48
CA CYS A 170 -0.49 28.84 7.51
C CYS A 170 -0.97 29.26 8.91
N ASN A 171 -1.04 30.56 9.22
CA ASN A 171 -1.62 31.05 10.46
C ASN A 171 -3.11 30.73 10.57
N ALA A 172 -3.87 30.84 9.46
CA ALA A 172 -5.28 30.46 9.45
C ALA A 172 -5.45 28.95 9.69
N ILE A 173 -4.62 28.11 9.06
CA ILE A 173 -4.60 26.66 9.32
C ILE A 173 -4.25 26.36 10.78
N LYS A 174 -3.26 27.06 11.35
CA LYS A 174 -2.89 26.92 12.77
C LYS A 174 -4.05 27.30 13.70
N ALA A 175 -4.74 28.40 13.42
CA ALA A 175 -5.89 28.83 14.21
C ALA A 175 -7.03 27.79 14.19
N ILE A 176 -7.27 27.15 13.04
CA ILE A 176 -8.24 26.05 12.90
C ILE A 176 -7.77 24.83 13.73
N GLN A 177 -6.49 24.48 13.67
CA GLN A 177 -5.91 23.37 14.43
C GLN A 177 -6.04 23.61 15.93
N ASP A 178 -5.67 24.80 16.41
CA ASP A 178 -5.74 25.18 17.82
C ASP A 178 -7.19 25.16 18.33
N LYS A 179 -8.13 25.68 17.54
CA LYS A 179 -9.58 25.62 17.84
C LYS A 179 -10.07 24.17 17.93
N ASN A 180 -9.75 23.32 16.96
CA ASN A 180 -10.16 21.92 16.96
C ASN A 180 -9.58 21.15 18.15
N LYS A 181 -8.33 21.43 18.52
CA LYS A 181 -7.68 20.84 19.70
C LYS A 181 -8.39 21.25 20.99
N ALA A 182 -8.69 22.55 21.15
CA ALA A 182 -9.42 23.06 22.32
C ALA A 182 -10.84 22.47 22.40
N GLU A 183 -11.56 22.36 21.29
CA GLU A 183 -12.89 21.73 21.24
C GLU A 183 -12.82 20.23 21.61
N MET A 184 -11.80 19.52 21.13
CA MET A 184 -11.60 18.09 21.44
C MET A 184 -11.26 17.89 22.93
N GLU A 185 -10.39 18.72 23.51
CA GLU A 185 -10.05 18.70 24.93
C GLU A 185 -11.26 19.05 25.82
N ALA A 186 -12.08 20.01 25.41
CA ALA A 186 -13.33 20.36 26.10
C ALA A 186 -14.34 19.20 26.07
N ARG A 187 -14.51 18.55 24.90
CA ARG A 187 -15.36 17.36 24.78
C ARG A 187 -14.84 16.19 25.62
N PHE A 188 -13.53 15.95 25.63
CA PHE A 188 -12.94 14.86 26.39
C PHE A 188 -13.06 15.10 27.90
N SER A 189 -12.91 16.35 28.35
CA SER A 189 -13.12 16.73 29.75
C SER A 189 -14.59 16.56 30.16
N ALA A 190 -15.53 17.03 29.33
CA ALA A 190 -16.97 16.83 29.56
C ALA A 190 -17.38 15.34 29.60
N LEU A 191 -16.75 14.51 28.76
CA LEU A 191 -16.94 13.05 28.76
C LEU A 191 -16.27 12.35 29.96
N ARG A 192 -15.31 12.99 30.63
CA ARG A 192 -14.68 12.47 31.85
C ARG A 192 -15.52 12.80 33.08
N ASP A 193 -16.15 13.97 33.09
CA ASP A 193 -17.06 14.42 34.16
C ASP A 193 -18.42 13.71 34.10
N GLN A 194 -18.86 13.32 32.90
CA GLN A 194 -19.90 12.30 32.75
C GLN A 194 -19.24 10.95 32.99
N ASN A 195 -19.53 10.28 34.11
CA ASN A 195 -19.10 8.90 34.42
C ASN A 195 -19.61 7.83 33.44
N VAL A 196 -19.69 8.11 32.14
CA VAL A 196 -19.91 7.10 31.11
C VAL A 196 -18.54 6.62 30.69
N VAL A 197 -18.07 5.62 31.44
CA VAL A 197 -17.12 4.64 30.93
C VAL A 197 -17.77 4.00 29.71
N HIS A 198 -17.67 4.64 28.54
CA HIS A 198 -17.74 3.94 27.27
C HIS A 198 -16.47 3.12 27.17
N THR A 199 -16.46 2.02 27.94
CA THR A 199 -15.67 0.87 27.58
C THR A 199 -16.20 0.49 26.20
N CYS A 200 -15.44 0.81 25.16
CA CYS A 200 -15.34 -0.08 24.02
C CYS A 200 -14.81 -1.40 24.58
N LYS A 201 -15.68 -2.17 25.26
CA LYS A 201 -15.52 -3.59 25.43
C LYS A 201 -15.57 -4.12 24.02
N ASN A 202 -14.38 -4.27 23.44
CA ASN A 202 -14.21 -5.02 22.21
C ASN A 202 -15.01 -6.31 22.39
N LYS A 203 -16.00 -6.54 21.53
CA LYS A 203 -16.79 -7.78 21.48
C LYS A 203 -15.94 -8.96 20.97
N ILE A 204 -14.66 -9.00 21.34
CA ILE A 204 -13.76 -10.13 21.15
C ILE A 204 -14.40 -11.44 21.67
N PRO A 205 -15.11 -11.50 22.83
CA PRO A 205 -15.76 -12.76 23.21
C PRO A 205 -16.88 -13.15 22.24
N PHE A 206 -17.61 -12.20 21.66
CA PHE A 206 -18.74 -12.53 20.78
C PHE A 206 -18.27 -13.11 19.44
N SER A 207 -17.20 -12.56 18.86
CA SER A 207 -16.61 -13.12 17.64
C SER A 207 -16.03 -14.51 17.87
N ILE A 208 -15.36 -14.73 19.02
CA ILE A 208 -14.80 -16.05 19.37
C ILE A 208 -15.93 -17.07 19.62
N ILE A 209 -16.99 -16.67 20.34
CA ILE A 209 -18.16 -17.52 20.61
C ILE A 209 -18.87 -17.92 19.31
N ILE A 210 -19.07 -16.98 18.37
CA ILE A 210 -19.67 -17.29 17.06
C ILE A 210 -18.82 -18.31 16.31
N THR A 211 -17.51 -18.12 16.23
CA THR A 211 -16.61 -19.06 15.54
C THR A 211 -16.65 -20.45 16.17
N LEU A 212 -16.63 -20.54 17.51
CA LEU A 212 -16.75 -21.81 18.23
C LEU A 212 -18.11 -22.49 17.99
N PHE A 213 -19.20 -21.71 17.95
CA PHE A 213 -20.54 -22.23 17.73
C PHE A 213 -20.72 -22.79 16.30
N ILE A 214 -20.17 -22.08 15.29
CA ILE A 214 -20.17 -22.55 13.90
C ILE A 214 -19.34 -23.84 13.77
N MET A 215 -18.15 -23.89 14.37
CA MET A 215 -17.29 -25.08 14.34
C MET A 215 -17.96 -26.28 15.03
N PHE A 216 -18.70 -26.06 16.11
CA PHE A 216 -19.46 -27.10 16.79
C PHE A 216 -20.63 -27.61 15.93
N LEU A 217 -21.41 -26.70 15.33
CA LEU A 217 -22.52 -27.03 14.44
C LEU A 217 -22.07 -27.85 13.22
N THR A 218 -20.98 -27.45 12.56
CA THR A 218 -20.45 -28.19 11.40
C THR A 218 -20.01 -29.60 11.79
N THR A 219 -19.32 -29.75 12.93
CA THR A 219 -18.90 -31.05 13.45
C THR A 219 -20.11 -31.94 13.79
N LEU A 220 -21.14 -31.37 14.41
CA LEU A 220 -22.38 -32.08 14.74
C LEU A 220 -23.11 -32.55 13.48
N LEU A 221 -23.22 -31.68 12.47
CA LEU A 221 -23.84 -32.03 11.18
C LEU A 221 -23.05 -33.13 10.46
N LEU A 222 -21.72 -33.06 10.44
CA LEU A 222 -20.87 -34.11 9.91
C LEU A 222 -21.06 -35.44 10.65
N PHE A 223 -21.19 -35.41 11.99
CA PHE A 223 -21.45 -36.59 12.78
C PHE A 223 -22.82 -37.21 12.49
N ILE A 224 -23.86 -36.38 12.33
CA ILE A 224 -25.21 -36.82 11.96
C ILE A 224 -25.19 -37.43 10.55
N VAL A 225 -24.57 -36.77 9.58
CA VAL A 225 -24.43 -37.28 8.21
C VAL A 225 -23.65 -38.60 8.21
N TYR A 226 -22.55 -38.67 8.96
CA TYR A 226 -21.77 -39.90 9.10
C TYR A 226 -22.56 -41.04 9.72
N LYS A 227 -23.35 -40.78 10.78
CA LYS A 227 -24.07 -41.83 11.52
C LYS A 227 -25.39 -42.24 10.86
N PHE A 228 -26.11 -41.32 10.24
CA PHE A 228 -27.49 -41.53 9.77
C PHE A 228 -27.64 -41.58 8.25
N THR A 229 -26.59 -41.30 7.48
CA THR A 229 -26.59 -41.47 6.01
C THR A 229 -25.91 -42.79 5.64
N PRO A 230 -26.33 -43.50 4.58
CA PRO A 230 -25.68 -44.75 4.11
C PRO A 230 -24.18 -44.61 3.75
N TYR A 231 -23.62 -43.40 3.78
CA TYR A 231 -22.18 -43.17 3.68
C TYR A 231 -21.39 -43.69 4.91
N GLY A 232 -21.98 -43.76 6.10
CA GLY A 232 -21.31 -44.27 7.30
C GLY A 232 -21.01 -45.77 7.23
N SER A 233 -21.94 -46.55 6.72
CA SER A 233 -21.75 -47.99 6.48
C SER A 233 -20.74 -48.24 5.37
N TYR A 234 -20.74 -47.40 4.31
CA TYR A 234 -19.74 -47.45 3.24
C TYR A 234 -18.32 -47.14 3.75
N LEU A 235 -18.15 -46.05 4.51
CA LEU A 235 -16.86 -45.68 5.10
C LEU A 235 -16.37 -46.72 6.12
N SER A 236 -17.26 -47.23 6.99
CA SER A 236 -16.91 -48.30 7.93
C SER A 236 -16.48 -49.58 7.20
N HIS A 237 -17.11 -49.90 6.07
CA HIS A 237 -16.73 -51.03 5.24
C HIS A 237 -15.34 -50.85 4.62
N GLU A 238 -15.03 -49.68 4.08
CA GLU A 238 -13.70 -49.36 3.55
C GLU A 238 -12.62 -49.37 4.64
N ILE A 239 -12.90 -48.79 5.81
CA ILE A 239 -11.99 -48.85 6.97
C ILE A 239 -11.76 -50.31 7.40
N LYS A 240 -12.79 -51.16 7.41
CA LYS A 240 -12.64 -52.61 7.69
C LYS A 240 -11.82 -53.32 6.62
N LYS A 241 -11.98 -52.98 5.33
CA LYS A 241 -11.14 -53.51 4.25
C LYS A 241 -9.68 -53.13 4.44
N ILE A 242 -9.40 -51.87 4.77
CA ILE A 242 -8.04 -51.39 5.05
C ILE A 242 -7.46 -52.12 6.25
N LYS A 243 -8.21 -52.23 7.36
CA LYS A 243 -7.76 -52.97 8.56
C LYS A 243 -7.49 -54.45 8.27
N LYS A 244 -8.29 -55.10 7.44
CA LYS A 244 -8.07 -56.50 7.01
C LYS A 244 -6.81 -56.62 6.14
N LYS A 245 -6.57 -55.68 5.22
CA LYS A 245 -5.32 -55.64 4.43
C LYS A 245 -4.09 -55.49 5.33
N TRP A 246 -4.15 -54.60 6.32
CA TRP A 246 -3.07 -54.42 7.29
C TRP A 246 -2.85 -55.66 8.16
N LYS A 247 -3.92 -56.33 8.62
CA LYS A 247 -3.81 -57.60 9.35
C LYS A 247 -3.17 -58.69 8.51
N ASN A 248 -3.53 -58.79 7.23
CA ASN A 248 -2.93 -59.77 6.31
C ASN A 248 -1.45 -59.45 6.03
N ILE A 249 -1.06 -58.18 5.94
CA ILE A 249 0.36 -57.78 5.77
C ILE A 249 1.16 -58.12 7.03
N HIS A 250 0.60 -57.89 8.22
CA HIS A 250 1.24 -58.23 9.48
C HIS A 250 1.34 -59.74 9.71
N GLU A 251 0.29 -60.51 9.41
CA GLU A 251 0.34 -61.98 9.43
C GLU A 251 1.34 -62.51 8.40
N ALA A 252 1.40 -61.94 7.20
CA ALA A 252 2.39 -62.31 6.20
C ALA A 252 3.82 -61.93 6.61
N SER A 253 4.03 -60.81 7.32
CA SER A 253 5.35 -60.45 7.85
C SER A 253 5.79 -61.41 8.94
N ILE A 254 4.89 -61.81 9.86
CA ILE A 254 5.17 -62.80 10.92
C ILE A 254 5.47 -64.21 10.33
N ILE A 255 4.82 -64.60 9.24
CA ILE A 255 5.11 -65.89 8.56
C ILE A 255 6.45 -65.83 7.81
N ARG A 256 6.84 -64.67 7.28
CA ARG A 256 8.13 -64.50 6.57
C ARG A 256 9.33 -64.38 7.50
N GLU A 257 9.12 -63.92 8.73
CA GLU A 257 10.15 -63.81 9.78
C GLU A 257 10.38 -65.13 10.56
N SER A 258 9.45 -66.09 10.48
CA SER A 258 9.57 -67.40 11.17
C SER A 258 10.19 -68.53 10.33
N SER A 259 10.45 -68.32 9.03
CA SER A 259 11.11 -69.31 8.16
C SER A 259 12.63 -69.17 8.06
N GLU A 260 13.23 -68.12 8.66
CA GLU A 260 14.67 -67.89 8.67
C GLU A 260 15.09 -67.29 10.01
N ILE A 261 15.26 -68.11 11.06
CA ILE A 261 16.30 -67.93 12.10
C ILE A 261 16.47 -69.27 12.88
N PRO A 262 17.72 -69.72 13.14
CA PRO A 262 18.02 -71.03 13.73
C PRO A 262 17.80 -71.06 15.25
N GLN A 263 17.51 -72.25 15.78
CA GLN A 263 17.39 -72.53 17.21
C GLN A 263 18.71 -72.30 17.95
N TYR A 264 18.71 -71.40 18.93
CA TYR A 264 19.71 -71.35 20.00
C TYR A 264 18.99 -71.19 21.34
N ASN A 265 19.02 -72.24 22.15
CA ASN A 265 18.60 -72.21 23.56
C ASN A 265 19.76 -71.69 24.41
N LEU A 266 19.51 -70.73 25.31
CA LEU A 266 20.23 -70.47 26.58
C LEU A 266 19.57 -69.24 27.21
N ASN A 267 18.61 -69.40 28.11
CA ASN A 267 18.78 -69.62 29.55
C ASN A 267 19.42 -68.42 30.28
N ASP A 268 18.57 -67.81 31.11
CA ASP A 268 18.88 -67.37 32.48
C ASP A 268 19.33 -65.92 32.75
N LYS A 269 18.74 -65.41 33.85
CA LYS A 269 19.11 -64.29 34.73
C LYS A 269 18.66 -62.86 34.42
N CYS A 270 17.65 -62.47 35.22
CA CYS A 270 17.51 -61.20 35.95
C CYS A 270 18.82 -60.44 36.16
N TYR A 271 18.78 -59.11 36.16
CA TYR A 271 19.03 -58.28 37.34
C TYR A 271 18.39 -56.88 37.19
N ASP A 272 17.80 -56.44 38.30
CA ASP A 272 17.44 -55.06 38.64
C ASP A 272 18.59 -54.07 38.42
N ILE A 273 18.27 -52.77 38.37
CA ILE A 273 18.81 -51.74 39.28
C ILE A 273 18.26 -50.34 38.89
N LEU A 274 17.61 -49.71 39.88
CA LEU A 274 17.36 -48.26 40.01
C LEU A 274 18.66 -47.46 39.85
N TYR A 275 18.62 -46.21 39.37
CA TYR A 275 18.88 -45.03 40.21
C TYR A 275 18.84 -43.72 39.40
N HIS A 276 18.34 -42.69 40.10
CA HIS A 276 18.55 -41.27 39.88
C HIS A 276 20.00 -40.88 39.54
N CYS A 277 20.16 -39.79 38.81
CA CYS A 277 20.93 -38.63 39.28
C CYS A 277 20.64 -37.38 38.43
N ASP A 278 20.92 -36.25 39.08
CA ASP A 278 20.77 -34.85 38.67
C ASP A 278 21.45 -34.44 37.36
#